data_AF-A0A2M9ZI81-F1
#
_entry.id   AF-A0A2M9ZI81-F1
#
_cell.length_a   1.000
_cell.length_b   1.000
_cell.length_c   1.000
_cell.angle_alpha   90.00
_cell.angle_beta   90.00
_cell.angle_gamma   90.00
#
_symmetry.space_group_name_H-M   'P 1'
#
loop_
_entity.id
_entity.type
_entity.pdbx_description
1 polymer ?
#
loop_
_entity_poly.entity_id
_entity_poly.type
_entity_poly.pdbx_seq_one_letter_code
_entity_poly.pdbx_strand_id
1 'polypeptide(L)'
;MSVARTTDLIENDSLNLKQILEVLSALKRGDLTHRMPLDSTGISGKIADLLNDIIDQNERMVKEFERISNEVGQEGKISQRISSVAKTGYWAACMDAINSLIGNLVQPNREVMRVIGAVAGGDLSQDMSLEIEGRPLKGEFLRTAKIVNTMVDQLNSFASEVTRVAREVGTEGKLGGQADVRDVAGTWKDLTDSVNSMASNLTGQVRNIADVTTAVARGDLSKKITVDVKGEI
;
A
#
# COMPACT_ATOMS: atom_id res chain seq x y z
N MET A 1 -33.88 77.46 17.46
CA MET A 1 -33.58 76.79 16.18
C MET A 1 -32.23 76.09 16.29
N SER A 2 -32.26 74.76 16.22
CA SER A 2 -31.24 73.86 15.64
C SER A 2 -29.75 74.15 15.86
N VAL A 3 -29.17 73.63 16.96
CA VAL A 3 -27.78 73.14 17.01
C VAL A 3 -27.71 71.95 17.98
N ALA A 4 -28.27 70.81 17.58
CA ALA A 4 -28.24 69.58 18.40
C ALA A 4 -28.16 68.32 17.53
N ARG A 5 -27.37 68.34 16.45
CA ARG A 5 -27.33 67.21 15.49
C ARG A 5 -25.96 66.87 14.89
N THR A 6 -24.86 67.33 15.46
CA THR A 6 -23.53 67.09 14.87
C THR A 6 -22.59 66.26 15.74
N THR A 7 -22.98 65.92 16.98
CA THR A 7 -22.10 65.21 17.92
C THR A 7 -22.23 63.67 17.88
N ASP A 8 -23.26 63.12 17.23
CA ASP A 8 -23.53 61.67 17.20
C ASP A 8 -22.85 60.91 16.04
N LEU A 9 -21.95 61.56 15.28
CA LEU A 9 -21.32 60.96 14.10
C LEU A 9 -19.86 60.53 14.30
N ILE A 10 -19.29 60.65 15.51
CA ILE A 10 -17.86 60.36 15.77
C ILE A 10 -17.67 59.10 16.64
N GLU A 11 -18.71 58.52 17.26
CA GLU A 11 -18.53 57.39 18.20
C GLU A 11 -18.37 56.00 17.56
N ASN A 12 -18.54 55.84 16.24
CA ASN A 12 -18.58 54.51 15.62
C ASN A 12 -17.24 53.99 15.07
N ASP A 13 -16.12 54.66 15.37
CA ASP A 13 -14.81 54.34 14.78
C ASP A 13 -13.84 53.65 15.75
N SER A 14 -14.24 53.37 17.01
CA SER A 14 -13.36 52.76 18.01
C SER A 14 -13.51 51.23 18.06
N LEU A 15 -12.52 50.52 17.52
CA LEU A 15 -12.38 49.07 17.71
C LEU A 15 -12.21 48.77 19.20
N ASN A 16 -13.09 47.98 19.80
CA ASN A 16 -12.97 47.61 21.20
C ASN A 16 -11.86 46.56 21.35
N LEU A 17 -10.71 46.97 21.92
CA LEU A 17 -9.57 46.07 22.16
C LEU A 17 -9.93 44.82 22.97
N LYS A 18 -10.97 44.89 23.82
CA LYS A 18 -11.47 43.70 24.55
C LYS A 18 -12.08 42.68 23.60
N GLN A 19 -12.85 43.13 22.60
CA GLN A 19 -13.45 42.23 21.60
C GLN A 19 -12.39 41.56 20.74
N ILE A 20 -11.36 42.30 20.31
CA ILE A 20 -10.22 41.69 19.60
C ILE A 20 -9.56 40.63 20.47
N LEU A 21 -9.31 40.94 21.74
CA LEU A 21 -8.69 40.01 22.68
C LEU A 21 -9.56 38.76 22.88
N GLU A 22 -10.87 38.90 22.94
CA GLU A 22 -11.82 37.79 23.05
C GLU A 22 -11.77 36.88 21.82
N VAL A 23 -11.86 37.46 20.60
CA VAL A 23 -11.77 36.71 19.34
C VAL A 23 -10.41 36.03 19.19
N LEU A 24 -9.30 36.75 19.45
CA LEU A 24 -7.96 36.17 19.40
C LEU A 24 -7.78 35.07 20.47
N SER A 25 -8.39 35.22 21.64
CA SER A 25 -8.35 34.20 22.69
C SER A 25 -9.15 32.96 22.30
N ALA A 26 -10.29 33.12 21.63
CA ALA A 26 -11.07 32.02 21.07
C ALA A 26 -10.29 31.30 19.97
N LEU A 27 -9.74 32.06 19.01
CA LEU A 27 -8.89 31.54 17.94
C LEU A 27 -7.69 30.76 18.47
N LYS A 28 -7.00 31.29 19.49
CA LYS A 28 -5.87 30.61 20.16
C LYS A 28 -6.26 29.25 20.76
N ARG A 29 -7.50 29.11 21.24
CA ARG A 29 -8.03 27.84 21.77
C ARG A 29 -8.56 26.91 20.67
N GLY A 30 -8.49 27.30 19.40
CA GLY A 30 -9.03 26.55 18.27
C GLY A 30 -10.53 26.74 18.06
N ASP A 31 -11.17 27.67 18.78
CA ASP A 31 -12.57 28.02 18.53
C ASP A 31 -12.64 28.98 17.33
N LEU A 32 -12.97 28.41 16.18
CA LEU A 32 -13.16 29.12 14.91
C LEU A 32 -14.61 29.53 14.69
N THR A 33 -15.47 29.61 15.72
CA THR A 33 -16.87 30.06 15.57
C THR A 33 -17.07 31.51 15.98
N HIS A 34 -16.20 32.03 16.86
CA HIS A 34 -16.22 33.43 17.26
C HIS A 34 -15.75 34.35 16.12
N ARG A 35 -16.43 35.48 15.88
CA ARG A 35 -16.15 36.41 14.78
C ARG A 35 -16.13 37.85 15.27
N MET A 36 -15.36 38.70 14.58
CA MET A 36 -15.43 40.14 14.74
C MET A 36 -16.73 40.69 14.11
N PRO A 37 -17.32 41.76 14.66
CA PRO A 37 -18.47 42.44 14.05
C PRO A 37 -18.17 43.00 12.65
N LEU A 38 -19.17 42.99 11.76
CA LEU A 38 -19.05 43.44 10.35
C LEU A 38 -19.50 44.90 10.13
N ASP A 39 -20.04 45.54 11.16
CA ASP A 39 -20.60 46.88 11.13
C ASP A 39 -19.56 48.00 11.39
N SER A 40 -18.34 47.60 11.79
CA SER A 40 -17.23 48.52 12.00
C SER A 40 -16.73 49.08 10.67
N THR A 41 -16.46 50.38 10.62
CA THR A 41 -15.90 51.05 9.43
C THR A 41 -14.47 51.53 9.72
N GLY A 42 -13.82 52.19 8.76
CA GLY A 42 -12.47 52.72 8.95
C GLY A 42 -11.38 51.64 9.11
N ILE A 43 -10.34 51.94 9.89
CA ILE A 43 -9.25 50.98 10.17
C ILE A 43 -9.75 49.83 11.05
N SER A 44 -10.66 50.15 11.98
CA SER A 44 -11.33 49.21 12.87
C SER A 44 -12.04 48.10 12.07
N GLY A 45 -12.85 48.48 11.08
CA GLY A 45 -13.48 47.54 10.14
C GLY A 45 -12.46 46.68 9.38
N LYS A 46 -11.40 47.29 8.83
CA LYS A 46 -10.35 46.54 8.12
C LYS A 46 -9.65 45.49 8.98
N ILE A 47 -9.43 45.77 10.26
CA ILE A 47 -8.86 44.80 11.21
C ILE A 47 -9.86 43.67 11.48
N ALA A 48 -11.14 44.01 11.66
CA ALA A 48 -12.21 43.02 11.86
C ALA A 48 -12.33 42.07 10.65
N ASP A 49 -12.34 42.62 9.44
CA ASP A 49 -12.37 41.87 8.18
C ASP A 49 -11.17 40.93 8.06
N LEU A 50 -9.95 41.45 8.31
CA LEU A 50 -8.72 40.65 8.21
C LEU A 50 -8.72 39.49 9.23
N LEU A 51 -9.19 39.72 10.46
CA LEU A 51 -9.32 38.67 11.47
C LEU A 51 -10.33 37.61 11.05
N ASN A 52 -11.49 38.03 10.54
CA ASN A 52 -12.51 37.11 10.03
C ASN A 52 -11.98 36.30 8.84
N ASP A 53 -11.25 36.92 7.91
CA ASP A 53 -10.60 36.24 6.79
C ASP A 53 -9.60 35.17 7.25
N ILE A 54 -8.80 35.45 8.29
CA ILE A 54 -7.88 34.47 8.89
C ILE A 54 -8.67 33.30 9.51
N ILE A 55 -9.76 33.59 10.23
CA ILE A 55 -10.59 32.55 10.85
C ILE A 55 -11.22 31.67 9.76
N ASP A 56 -11.74 32.26 8.69
CA ASP A 56 -12.34 31.52 7.57
C ASP A 56 -11.31 30.70 6.78
N GLN A 57 -10.06 31.17 6.67
CA GLN A 57 -8.96 30.38 6.11
C GLN A 57 -8.64 29.17 7.00
N ASN A 58 -8.57 29.36 8.32
CA ASN A 58 -8.33 28.27 9.26
C ASN A 58 -9.46 27.24 9.23
N GLU A 59 -10.72 27.68 9.17
CA GLU A 59 -11.87 26.77 9.13
C GLU A 59 -11.86 25.91 7.86
N ARG A 60 -11.55 26.52 6.70
CA ARG A 60 -11.41 25.79 5.44
C ARG A 60 -10.27 24.77 5.48
N MET A 61 -9.14 25.13 6.07
CA MET A 61 -8.00 24.23 6.23
C MET A 61 -8.33 23.03 7.12
N VAL A 62 -9.02 23.26 8.25
CA VAL A 62 -9.46 22.16 9.13
C VAL A 62 -10.37 21.19 8.38
N LYS A 63 -11.36 21.71 7.63
CA LYS A 63 -12.26 20.87 6.81
C LYS A 63 -11.50 20.05 5.77
N GLU A 64 -10.52 20.64 5.08
CA GLU A 64 -9.70 19.90 4.12
C GLU A 64 -8.82 18.83 4.78
N PHE A 65 -8.29 19.08 5.97
CA PHE A 65 -7.55 18.07 6.73
C PHE A 65 -8.43 16.91 7.18
N GLU A 66 -9.64 17.19 7.66
CA GLU A 66 -10.62 16.15 8.01
C GLU A 66 -11.00 15.32 6.78
N ARG A 67 -11.28 15.98 5.66
CA ARG A 67 -11.63 15.31 4.39
C ARG A 67 -10.51 14.38 3.93
N ILE A 68 -9.28 14.88 3.87
CA ILE A 68 -8.13 14.09 3.38
C ILE A 68 -7.73 12.99 4.36
N SER A 69 -7.86 13.23 5.67
CA SER A 69 -7.69 12.20 6.68
C SER A 69 -8.66 11.04 6.48
N ASN A 70 -9.94 11.33 6.20
CA ASN A 70 -10.94 10.31 5.90
C ASN A 70 -10.65 9.58 4.57
N GLU A 71 -10.46 10.32 3.48
CA GLU A 71 -10.29 9.73 2.15
C GLU A 71 -8.99 8.92 2.02
N VAL A 72 -7.85 9.46 2.46
CA VAL A 72 -6.55 8.80 2.33
C VAL A 72 -6.34 7.79 3.46
N GLY A 73 -6.69 8.16 4.70
CA GLY A 73 -6.41 7.35 5.88
C GLY A 73 -7.41 6.22 6.11
N GLN A 74 -8.72 6.44 5.88
CA GLN A 74 -9.76 5.44 6.14
C GLN A 74 -10.20 4.73 4.86
N GLU A 75 -10.41 5.48 3.77
CA GLU A 75 -10.91 4.91 2.51
C GLU A 75 -9.79 4.43 1.58
N GLY A 76 -8.51 4.69 1.92
CA GLY A 76 -7.36 4.25 1.13
C GLY A 76 -7.21 4.96 -0.22
N LYS A 77 -7.89 6.08 -0.45
CA LYS A 77 -7.85 6.86 -1.70
C LYS A 77 -6.58 7.71 -1.77
N ILE A 78 -5.41 7.06 -1.77
CA ILE A 78 -4.08 7.69 -1.73
C ILE A 78 -3.75 8.64 -2.89
N SER A 79 -4.55 8.66 -3.96
CA SER A 79 -4.42 9.62 -5.07
C SER A 79 -5.07 10.98 -4.77
N GLN A 80 -5.86 11.09 -3.70
CA GLN A 80 -6.51 12.34 -3.30
C GLN A 80 -5.51 13.35 -2.76
N ARG A 81 -5.77 14.63 -3.00
CA ARG A 81 -4.90 15.74 -2.62
C ARG A 81 -5.72 16.84 -1.97
N ILE A 82 -5.09 17.58 -1.07
CA ILE A 82 -5.67 18.79 -0.51
C ILE A 82 -5.79 19.81 -1.63
N SER A 83 -6.97 20.39 -1.77
CA SER A 83 -7.21 21.50 -2.67
C SER A 83 -6.92 22.81 -1.95
N SER A 84 -5.93 23.57 -2.43
CA SER A 84 -5.57 24.84 -1.79
C SER A 84 -6.46 25.99 -2.27
N VAL A 85 -7.01 26.75 -1.33
CA VAL A 85 -7.57 28.09 -1.57
C VAL A 85 -6.49 29.18 -1.42
N ALA A 86 -5.46 28.95 -0.59
CA ALA A 86 -4.35 29.87 -0.35
C ALA A 86 -3.25 29.68 -1.39
N LYS A 87 -3.16 30.59 -2.38
CA LYS A 87 -2.19 30.46 -3.49
C LYS A 87 -0.74 30.79 -3.12
N THR A 88 -0.50 31.41 -1.96
CA THR A 88 0.84 31.92 -1.57
C THR A 88 1.03 31.89 -0.05
N GLY A 89 2.28 31.91 0.40
CA GLY A 89 2.66 32.04 1.82
C GLY A 89 2.80 30.72 2.57
N TYR A 90 3.03 30.79 3.87
CA TYR A 90 3.30 29.60 4.71
C TYR A 90 2.13 28.60 4.77
N TRP A 91 0.89 29.07 4.59
CA TRP A 91 -0.28 28.21 4.51
C TRP A 91 -0.24 27.31 3.27
N ALA A 92 0.15 27.87 2.11
CA ALA A 92 0.34 27.08 0.89
C ALA A 92 1.45 26.05 1.09
N ALA A 93 2.59 26.46 1.68
CA ALA A 93 3.71 25.55 1.95
C ALA A 93 3.31 24.39 2.88
N CYS A 94 2.44 24.61 3.87
CA CYS A 94 1.91 23.56 4.74
C CYS A 94 1.07 22.53 3.95
N MET A 95 0.18 23.01 3.09
CA MET A 95 -0.63 22.15 2.22
C MET A 95 0.23 21.35 1.24
N ASP A 96 1.24 22.00 0.65
CA ASP A 96 2.20 21.36 -0.26
C ASP A 96 3.02 20.28 0.45
N ALA A 97 3.42 20.51 1.71
CA ALA A 97 4.12 19.50 2.50
C ALA A 97 3.27 18.25 2.73
N ILE A 98 1.97 18.41 3.04
CA ILE A 98 1.05 17.27 3.20
C ILE A 98 0.81 16.56 1.86
N ASN A 99 0.57 17.31 0.78
CA ASN A 99 0.43 16.75 -0.56
C ASN A 99 1.68 16.00 -1.00
N SER A 100 2.87 16.50 -0.68
CA SER A 100 4.14 15.82 -0.93
C SER A 100 4.26 14.55 -0.10
N LEU A 101 3.89 14.57 1.19
CA LEU A 101 3.87 13.37 2.02
C LEU A 101 2.96 12.30 1.41
N ILE A 102 1.71 12.65 1.07
CA ILE A 102 0.78 11.71 0.43
C ILE A 102 1.37 11.19 -0.88
N GLY A 103 1.92 12.09 -1.72
CA GLY A 103 2.60 11.75 -2.97
C GLY A 103 3.72 10.73 -2.81
N ASN A 104 4.58 10.93 -1.80
CA ASN A 104 5.70 10.05 -1.50
C ASN A 104 5.25 8.65 -1.04
N LEU A 105 4.03 8.51 -0.53
CA LEU A 105 3.44 7.21 -0.19
C LEU A 105 2.78 6.52 -1.40
N VAL A 106 2.46 7.24 -2.47
CA VAL A 106 1.70 6.68 -3.60
C VAL A 106 2.54 5.70 -4.42
N GLN A 107 3.73 6.12 -4.84
CA GLN A 107 4.52 5.35 -5.80
C GLN A 107 5.02 4.02 -5.24
N PRO A 108 5.59 3.94 -4.01
CA PRO A 108 5.96 2.64 -3.43
C PRO A 108 4.77 1.68 -3.30
N ASN A 109 3.59 2.19 -2.90
CA ASN A 109 2.40 1.36 -2.79
C ASN A 109 1.90 0.84 -4.15
N ARG A 110 1.97 1.66 -5.20
CA ARG A 110 1.65 1.21 -6.57
C ARG A 110 2.60 0.11 -7.03
N GLU A 111 3.87 0.22 -6.69
CA GLU A 111 4.88 -0.78 -7.07
C GLU A 111 4.63 -2.13 -6.38
N VAL A 112 4.29 -2.12 -5.08
CA VAL A 112 3.87 -3.33 -4.36
C VAL A 112 2.67 -3.98 -5.05
N MET A 113 1.64 -3.19 -5.37
CA MET A 113 0.43 -3.71 -6.03
C MET A 113 0.71 -4.26 -7.43
N ARG A 114 1.64 -3.65 -8.18
CA ARG A 114 2.06 -4.12 -9.51
C ARG A 114 2.68 -5.51 -9.42
N VAL A 115 3.64 -5.70 -8.52
CA VAL A 115 4.33 -6.99 -8.35
C VAL A 115 3.38 -8.05 -7.82
N ILE A 116 2.56 -7.75 -6.82
CA ILE A 116 1.54 -8.69 -6.31
C ILE A 116 0.56 -9.08 -7.42
N GLY A 117 0.11 -8.10 -8.23
CA GLY A 117 -0.77 -8.36 -9.36
C GLY A 117 -0.13 -9.26 -10.43
N ALA A 118 1.16 -9.04 -10.74
CA ALA A 118 1.92 -9.90 -11.65
C ALA A 118 2.04 -11.33 -11.13
N VAL A 119 2.40 -11.50 -9.86
CA VAL A 119 2.47 -12.81 -9.19
C VAL A 119 1.11 -13.52 -9.21
N ALA A 120 0.02 -12.80 -8.92
CA ALA A 120 -1.33 -13.34 -8.98
C ALA A 120 -1.73 -13.77 -10.40
N GLY A 121 -1.18 -13.11 -11.43
CA GLY A 121 -1.31 -13.50 -12.84
C GLY A 121 -0.36 -14.63 -13.27
N GLY A 122 0.50 -15.12 -12.39
CA GLY A 122 1.50 -16.15 -12.68
C GLY A 122 2.82 -15.64 -13.27
N ASP A 123 3.01 -14.33 -13.37
CA ASP A 123 4.28 -13.73 -13.79
C ASP A 123 5.21 -13.54 -12.59
N LEU A 124 6.15 -14.48 -12.43
CA LEU A 124 7.18 -14.48 -11.38
C LEU A 124 8.50 -13.86 -11.85
N SER A 125 8.54 -13.24 -13.04
CA SER A 125 9.73 -12.54 -13.55
C SER A 125 9.83 -11.10 -13.06
N GLN A 126 8.76 -10.57 -12.45
CA GLN A 126 8.72 -9.22 -11.93
C GLN A 126 9.35 -9.14 -10.55
N ASP A 127 10.23 -8.16 -10.33
CA ASP A 127 10.76 -7.81 -9.02
C ASP A 127 10.24 -6.43 -8.58
N MET A 128 10.36 -6.16 -7.28
CA MET A 128 10.16 -4.83 -6.73
C MET A 128 11.48 -4.06 -6.79
N SER A 129 11.46 -2.91 -7.46
CA SER A 129 12.61 -2.01 -7.50
C SER A 129 12.97 -1.54 -6.08
N LEU A 130 14.26 -1.61 -5.74
CA LEU A 130 14.80 -1.06 -4.50
C LEU A 130 15.08 0.44 -4.59
N GLU A 131 14.83 1.05 -5.75
CA GLU A 131 14.99 2.47 -6.00
C GLU A 131 13.76 3.05 -6.71
N ILE A 132 13.41 4.29 -6.38
CA ILE A 132 12.32 5.02 -7.00
C ILE A 132 12.86 6.39 -7.43
N GLU A 133 12.72 6.69 -8.73
CA GLU A 133 13.19 7.95 -9.33
C GLU A 133 14.66 8.26 -9.02
N GLY A 134 15.51 7.22 -9.07
CA GLY A 134 16.94 7.33 -8.78
C GLY A 134 17.28 7.51 -7.30
N ARG A 135 16.33 7.28 -6.39
CA ARG A 135 16.55 7.33 -4.95
C ARG A 135 16.35 5.95 -4.33
N PRO A 136 17.29 5.47 -3.50
CA PRO A 136 17.11 4.19 -2.81
C PRO A 136 15.94 4.27 -1.82
N LEU A 137 15.15 3.20 -1.80
CA LEU A 137 14.14 2.98 -0.77
C LEU A 137 14.82 2.89 0.60
N LYS A 138 14.11 3.38 1.62
CA LYS A 138 14.59 3.39 3.01
C LYS A 138 13.46 2.99 3.96
N GLY A 139 13.84 2.64 5.19
CA GLY A 139 12.90 2.30 6.26
C GLY A 139 11.95 1.18 5.86
N GLU A 140 10.66 1.37 6.18
CA GLU A 140 9.62 0.37 5.93
C GLU A 140 9.42 0.06 4.44
N PHE A 141 9.59 1.02 3.53
CA PHE A 141 9.46 0.75 2.10
C PHE A 141 10.53 -0.22 1.59
N LEU A 142 11.78 -0.04 2.03
CA LEU A 142 12.85 -0.97 1.68
C LEU A 142 12.60 -2.35 2.27
N ARG A 143 12.11 -2.41 3.51
CA ARG A 143 11.79 -3.67 4.17
C ARG A 143 10.69 -4.42 3.43
N THR A 144 9.59 -3.73 3.08
CA THR A 144 8.50 -4.33 2.29
C THR A 144 9.00 -4.81 0.94
N ALA A 145 9.81 -4.02 0.23
CA ALA A 145 10.36 -4.42 -1.06
C ALA A 145 11.20 -5.71 -0.97
N LYS A 146 12.05 -5.82 0.06
CA LYS A 146 12.83 -7.04 0.31
C LYS A 146 11.94 -8.25 0.61
N ILE A 147 10.90 -8.08 1.44
CA ILE A 147 9.97 -9.16 1.77
C ILE A 147 9.23 -9.64 0.50
N VAL A 148 8.74 -8.71 -0.31
CA VAL A 148 8.09 -9.04 -1.59
C VAL A 148 9.04 -9.78 -2.52
N ASN A 149 10.28 -9.30 -2.68
CA ASN A 149 11.27 -9.97 -3.52
C ASN A 149 11.58 -11.39 -3.02
N THR A 150 11.80 -11.57 -1.72
CA THR A 150 12.01 -12.92 -1.15
C THR A 150 10.82 -13.85 -1.41
N MET A 151 9.58 -13.35 -1.32
CA MET A 151 8.39 -14.14 -1.65
C MET A 151 8.36 -14.53 -3.13
N VAL A 152 8.65 -13.60 -4.04
CA VAL A 152 8.73 -13.86 -5.49
C VAL A 152 9.82 -14.89 -5.79
N ASP A 153 11.00 -14.75 -5.20
CA ASP A 153 12.12 -15.67 -5.40
C ASP A 153 11.76 -17.11 -4.96
N GLN A 154 11.11 -17.25 -3.81
CA GLN A 154 10.64 -18.55 -3.30
C GLN A 154 9.60 -19.18 -4.24
N LEU A 155 8.63 -18.40 -4.70
CA LEU A 155 7.63 -18.85 -5.67
C LEU A 155 8.27 -19.30 -6.98
N ASN A 156 9.21 -18.51 -7.50
CA ASN A 156 9.88 -18.78 -8.76
C ASN A 156 10.74 -20.05 -8.68
N SER A 157 11.51 -20.19 -7.58
CA SER A 157 12.31 -21.40 -7.32
C SER A 157 11.42 -22.64 -7.23
N PHE A 158 10.30 -22.56 -6.51
CA PHE A 158 9.36 -23.67 -6.39
C PHE A 158 8.74 -24.04 -7.74
N ALA A 159 8.24 -23.07 -8.50
CA ALA A 159 7.64 -23.29 -9.81
C ALA A 159 8.62 -23.94 -10.81
N SER A 160 9.88 -23.48 -10.80
CA SER A 160 10.95 -24.06 -11.61
C SER A 160 11.21 -25.52 -11.23
N GLU A 161 11.34 -25.82 -9.94
CA GLU A 161 11.62 -27.19 -9.46
C GLU A 161 10.47 -28.16 -9.75
N VAL A 162 9.22 -27.74 -9.55
CA VAL A 162 8.07 -28.57 -9.91
C VAL A 162 8.03 -28.86 -11.41
N THR A 163 8.27 -27.84 -12.24
CA THR A 163 8.30 -28.01 -13.70
C THR A 163 9.42 -28.96 -14.13
N ARG A 164 10.61 -28.83 -13.51
CA ARG A 164 11.75 -29.69 -13.78
C ARG A 164 11.45 -31.15 -13.42
N VAL A 165 10.96 -31.42 -12.22
CA VAL A 165 10.65 -32.77 -11.76
C VAL A 165 9.54 -33.42 -12.58
N ALA A 166 8.48 -32.66 -12.90
CA ALA A 166 7.40 -33.14 -13.75
C ALA A 166 7.92 -33.56 -15.14
N ARG A 167 8.82 -32.77 -15.72
CA ARG A 167 9.45 -33.09 -17.00
C ARG A 167 10.38 -34.31 -16.89
N GLU A 168 11.27 -34.35 -15.90
CA GLU A 168 12.25 -35.43 -15.73
C GLU A 168 11.57 -36.78 -15.49
N VAL A 169 10.67 -36.84 -14.49
CA VAL A 169 10.04 -38.10 -14.07
C VAL A 169 8.88 -38.47 -14.99
N GLY A 170 8.08 -37.50 -15.41
CA GLY A 170 6.86 -37.73 -16.17
C GLY A 170 7.06 -37.84 -17.68
N THR A 171 8.02 -37.09 -18.26
CA THR A 171 8.19 -37.03 -19.73
C THR A 171 9.49 -37.68 -20.19
N GLU A 172 10.62 -37.36 -19.54
CA GLU A 172 11.94 -37.86 -19.95
C GLU A 172 12.25 -39.27 -19.42
N GLY A 173 11.41 -39.80 -18.52
CA GLY A 173 11.62 -41.12 -17.92
C GLY A 173 12.87 -41.19 -17.04
N LYS A 174 13.42 -40.05 -16.60
CA LYS A 174 14.52 -39.97 -15.63
C LYS A 174 13.97 -40.23 -14.24
N LEU A 175 13.83 -41.51 -13.92
CA LEU A 175 13.23 -41.96 -12.67
C LEU A 175 14.13 -41.64 -11.47
N GLY A 176 13.54 -41.10 -10.40
CA GLY A 176 14.22 -40.71 -9.17
C GLY A 176 14.53 -39.21 -9.04
N GLY A 177 14.11 -38.39 -10.00
CA GLY A 177 14.16 -36.93 -9.86
C GLY A 177 13.30 -36.44 -8.69
N GLN A 178 13.86 -35.52 -7.90
CA GLN A 178 13.20 -34.89 -6.75
C GLN A 178 13.42 -33.39 -6.80
N ALA A 179 12.43 -32.63 -6.30
CA ALA A 179 12.47 -31.20 -6.14
C ALA A 179 13.36 -30.87 -4.94
N ASP A 180 14.28 -29.92 -5.13
CA ASP A 180 15.14 -29.37 -4.09
C ASP A 180 14.96 -27.85 -4.04
N VAL A 181 14.05 -27.39 -3.18
CA VAL A 181 13.79 -25.96 -2.98
C VAL A 181 14.45 -25.54 -1.67
N ARG A 182 15.44 -24.65 -1.75
CA ARG A 182 16.20 -24.20 -0.58
C ARG A 182 15.37 -23.26 0.29
N ASP A 183 15.67 -23.26 1.59
CA ASP A 183 15.14 -22.31 2.58
C ASP A 183 13.60 -22.28 2.69
N VAL A 184 12.93 -23.39 2.35
CA VAL A 184 11.48 -23.53 2.48
C VAL A 184 11.08 -24.05 3.87
N ALA A 185 10.03 -23.47 4.42
CA ALA A 185 9.39 -23.89 5.66
C ALA A 185 7.86 -23.81 5.55
N GLY A 186 7.15 -24.46 6.46
CA GLY A 186 5.69 -24.49 6.49
C GLY A 186 5.11 -25.04 5.18
N THR A 187 4.09 -24.37 4.64
CA THR A 187 3.37 -24.80 3.43
C THR A 187 4.28 -25.08 2.23
N TRP A 188 5.36 -24.32 2.06
CA TRP A 188 6.31 -24.54 0.96
C TRP A 188 7.04 -25.88 1.06
N LYS A 189 7.41 -26.25 2.29
CA LYS A 189 8.04 -27.54 2.56
C LYS A 189 7.04 -28.67 2.31
N ASP A 190 5.82 -28.54 2.83
CA ASP A 190 4.78 -29.56 2.67
C ASP A 190 4.46 -29.82 1.18
N LEU A 191 4.41 -28.77 0.36
CA LEU A 191 4.21 -28.88 -1.08
C LEU A 191 5.39 -29.57 -1.78
N THR A 192 6.62 -29.22 -1.41
CA THR A 192 7.84 -29.85 -1.96
C THR A 192 7.90 -31.34 -1.62
N ASP A 193 7.64 -31.69 -0.35
CA ASP A 193 7.60 -33.08 0.12
C ASP A 193 6.48 -33.88 -0.57
N SER A 194 5.35 -33.24 -0.87
CA SER A 194 4.23 -33.84 -1.62
C SER A 194 4.61 -34.16 -3.08
N VAL A 195 5.27 -33.23 -3.78
CA VAL A 195 5.78 -33.44 -5.15
C VAL A 195 6.82 -34.56 -5.17
N ASN A 196 7.71 -34.60 -4.17
CA ASN A 196 8.72 -35.65 -4.04
C ASN A 196 8.10 -37.03 -3.77
N SER A 197 7.03 -37.08 -2.97
CA SER A 197 6.28 -38.30 -2.73
C SER A 197 5.62 -38.83 -4.00
N MET A 198 5.00 -37.94 -4.78
CA MET A 198 4.42 -38.29 -6.08
C MET A 198 5.47 -38.81 -7.07
N ALA A 199 6.60 -38.11 -7.20
CA ALA A 199 7.70 -38.50 -8.08
C ALA A 199 8.33 -39.86 -7.70
N SER A 200 8.49 -40.11 -6.39
CA SER A 200 8.99 -41.38 -5.85
C SER A 200 8.02 -42.53 -6.14
N ASN A 201 6.72 -42.32 -5.92
CA ASN A 201 5.69 -43.31 -6.21
C ASN A 201 5.66 -43.67 -7.69
N LEU A 202 5.65 -42.67 -8.59
CA LEU A 202 5.67 -42.89 -10.03
C LEU A 202 6.94 -43.64 -10.47
N THR A 203 8.10 -43.25 -9.94
CA THR A 203 9.38 -43.94 -10.17
C THR A 203 9.32 -45.42 -9.77
N GLY A 204 8.79 -45.71 -8.58
CA GLY A 204 8.63 -47.08 -8.09
C GLY A 204 7.71 -47.92 -8.98
N GLN A 205 6.58 -47.34 -9.38
CA GLN A 205 5.60 -47.97 -10.28
C GLN A 205 6.23 -48.34 -11.63
N VAL A 206 6.89 -47.38 -12.30
CA VAL A 206 7.48 -47.61 -13.62
C VAL A 206 8.62 -48.64 -13.56
N ARG A 207 9.47 -48.60 -12.53
CA ARG A 207 10.55 -49.60 -12.37
C ARG A 207 10.00 -51.00 -12.17
N ASN A 208 8.98 -51.17 -11.34
CA ASN A 208 8.39 -52.48 -11.08
C ASN A 208 7.74 -53.06 -12.37
N ILE A 209 7.05 -52.22 -13.14
CA ILE A 209 6.51 -52.62 -14.45
C ILE A 209 7.64 -53.06 -15.37
N ALA A 210 8.72 -52.27 -15.49
CA ALA A 210 9.87 -52.61 -16.32
C ALA A 210 10.52 -53.95 -15.91
N ASP A 211 10.67 -54.21 -14.61
CA ASP A 211 11.22 -55.46 -14.07
C ASP A 211 10.33 -56.66 -14.43
N VAL A 212 9.02 -56.55 -14.24
CA VAL A 212 8.06 -57.61 -14.55
C VAL A 212 8.01 -57.87 -16.07
N THR A 213 7.93 -56.83 -16.90
CA THR A 213 7.95 -56.97 -18.36
C THR A 213 9.25 -57.61 -18.85
N THR A 214 10.39 -57.28 -18.25
CA THR A 214 11.68 -57.91 -18.56
C THR A 214 11.70 -59.38 -18.18
N ALA A 215 11.13 -59.77 -17.03
CA ALA A 215 11.01 -61.16 -16.63
C ALA A 215 10.11 -61.96 -17.58
N VAL A 216 8.95 -61.42 -17.93
CA VAL A 216 8.02 -62.01 -18.91
C VAL A 216 8.69 -62.20 -20.27
N ALA A 217 9.43 -61.20 -20.76
CA ALA A 217 10.16 -61.29 -22.03
C ALA A 217 11.27 -62.36 -22.01
N ARG A 218 11.80 -62.70 -20.83
CA ARG A 218 12.75 -63.81 -20.61
C ARG A 218 12.08 -65.16 -20.34
N GLY A 219 10.75 -65.22 -20.41
CA GLY A 219 9.96 -66.44 -20.19
C GLY A 219 9.61 -66.74 -18.73
N ASP A 220 9.93 -65.85 -17.79
CA ASP A 220 9.57 -65.99 -16.37
C ASP A 220 8.22 -65.30 -16.08
N LEU A 221 7.15 -66.09 -16.11
CA LEU A 221 5.78 -65.65 -15.78
C LEU A 221 5.49 -65.67 -14.27
N SER A 222 6.46 -66.04 -13.42
CA SER A 222 6.25 -66.09 -11.97
C SER A 222 6.29 -64.72 -11.30
N LYS A 223 6.86 -63.71 -11.97
CA LYS A 223 6.92 -62.33 -11.49
C LYS A 223 5.57 -61.62 -11.67
N LYS A 224 5.15 -60.92 -10.61
CA LYS A 224 3.92 -60.11 -10.59
C LYS A 224 4.26 -58.67 -10.26
N ILE A 225 3.39 -57.75 -10.68
CA ILE A 225 3.46 -56.35 -10.26
C ILE A 225 3.09 -56.29 -8.78
N THR A 226 3.99 -55.78 -7.94
CA THR A 226 3.85 -55.79 -6.46
C THR A 226 3.82 -54.39 -5.85
N VAL A 227 3.59 -53.36 -6.66
CA VAL A 227 3.57 -51.98 -6.14
C VAL A 227 2.25 -51.72 -5.44
N ASP A 228 2.35 -51.19 -4.21
CA ASP A 228 1.19 -50.72 -3.45
C ASP A 228 0.65 -49.44 -4.11
N VAL A 229 -0.47 -49.58 -4.82
CA VAL A 229 -1.17 -48.49 -5.50
C VAL A 229 -2.44 -48.16 -4.74
N LYS A 230 -2.61 -46.89 -4.37
CA LYS A 230 -3.88 -46.36 -3.85
C LYS A 230 -4.55 -45.58 -4.98
N GLY A 231 -5.45 -46.22 -5.74
CA GLY A 231 -6.10 -45.62 -6.92
C GLY A 231 -6.83 -46.63 -7.81
N GLU A 232 -7.09 -46.27 -9.08
CA GLU A 232 -7.86 -47.07 -10.06
C GLU A 232 -7.12 -48.31 -10.64
N ILE A 233 -5.91 -48.63 -10.14
CA ILE A 233 -5.12 -49.80 -10.56
C ILE A 233 -5.15 -50.85 -9.46
#